data_AF-A0A7J8X8Y2-F1
#
_entry.id   AF-A0A7J8X8Y2-F1
#
_cell.length_a   1.000
_cell.length_b   1.000
_cell.length_c   1.000
_cell.angle_alpha   90.00
_cell.angle_beta   90.00
_cell.angle_gamma   90.00
#
_symmetry.space_group_name_H-M   'P 1'
#
loop_
_entity.id
_entity.type
_entity.pdbx_description
1 polymer ?
#
loop_
_entity_poly.entity_id
_entity_poly.type
_entity_poly.pdbx_seq_one_letter_code
_entity_poly.pdbx_strand_id
1 'polypeptide(L)'
;MEKSGIGDKTCVPRAMMAVPVEKGIAAAKKETEEVIFGAIEEVLEKSGMKSKDIRILVVNSSVFNPVPSWSAMIVNRFKLRHDVLSYNLGGMGCSAGVIAIDVAKQLLQ
;
A
#
# COMPACT_ATOMS: atom_id res chain seq x y z
N MET A 1 8.13 17.63 -17.43
CA MET A 1 6.85 17.08 -16.93
C MET A 1 5.68 17.34 -17.88
N GLU A 2 5.70 18.42 -18.68
CA GLU A 2 4.61 18.73 -19.62
C GLU A 2 4.37 17.67 -20.71
N LYS A 3 5.41 16.93 -21.13
CA LYS A 3 5.28 15.86 -22.15
C LYS A 3 4.87 14.49 -21.58
N SER A 4 4.89 14.31 -20.25
CA SER A 4 4.61 13.01 -19.61
C SER A 4 3.14 12.83 -19.20
N GLY A 5 2.31 13.88 -19.29
CA GLY A 5 0.89 13.82 -18.90
C GLY A 5 0.66 13.59 -17.40
N ILE A 6 1.65 13.92 -16.55
CA ILE A 6 1.58 13.75 -15.10
C ILE A 6 0.88 14.98 -14.52
N GLY A 7 -0.18 14.77 -13.74
CA GLY A 7 -0.92 15.86 -13.09
C GLY A 7 -0.22 16.41 -11.84
N ASP A 8 -0.57 17.64 -11.46
CA ASP A 8 0.10 18.41 -10.39
C ASP A 8 0.07 17.74 -9.00
N LYS A 9 -0.84 16.78 -8.79
CA LYS A 9 -0.94 16.02 -7.53
C LYS A 9 -0.01 14.81 -7.46
N THR A 10 0.72 14.50 -8.52
CA THR A 10 1.65 13.36 -8.56
C THR A 10 3.06 13.86 -8.27
N CYS A 11 3.69 13.31 -7.25
CA CYS A 11 5.05 13.65 -6.87
C CYS A 11 5.90 12.39 -6.62
N VAL A 12 7.22 12.57 -6.64
CA VAL A 12 8.17 11.58 -6.12
C VAL A 12 8.23 11.68 -4.59
N PRO A 13 8.67 10.64 -3.87
CA PRO A 13 8.80 10.68 -2.41
C PRO A 13 9.66 11.84 -1.93
N ARG A 14 9.31 12.45 -0.79
CA ARG A 14 10.04 13.62 -0.25
C ARG A 14 11.53 13.33 -0.03
N ALA A 15 11.84 12.10 0.39
CA ALA A 15 13.21 11.63 0.58
C ALA A 15 14.09 11.78 -0.69
N MET A 16 13.51 11.64 -1.88
CA MET A 16 14.21 11.84 -3.16
C MET A 16 14.39 13.31 -3.53
N MET A 17 13.57 14.21 -2.97
CA MET A 17 13.64 15.65 -3.23
C MET A 17 14.55 16.41 -2.26
N ALA A 18 14.98 15.77 -1.16
CA ALA A 18 15.87 16.37 -0.16
C ALA A 18 17.30 16.59 -0.72
N VAL A 19 18.00 17.61 -0.20
CA VAL A 19 19.40 17.92 -0.54
C VAL A 19 20.25 17.94 0.73
N PRO A 20 21.12 16.94 0.96
CA PRO A 20 21.33 15.75 0.14
C PRO A 20 20.14 14.79 0.20
N VAL A 21 20.02 13.90 -0.80
CA VAL A 21 18.95 12.88 -0.85
C VAL A 21 18.94 12.07 0.43
N GLU A 22 17.80 11.99 1.10
CA GLU A 22 17.62 11.17 2.28
C GLU A 22 17.53 9.71 1.87
N LYS A 23 18.59 8.95 2.14
CA LYS A 23 18.65 7.52 1.86
C LYS A 23 18.39 6.75 3.15
N GLY A 24 17.58 5.70 3.06
CA GLY A 24 17.43 4.75 4.17
C GLY A 24 16.05 4.12 4.25
N ILE A 25 16.00 3.00 4.96
CA ILE A 25 14.78 2.22 5.21
C ILE A 25 13.75 3.06 5.96
N ALA A 26 14.18 3.90 6.91
CA ALA A 26 13.27 4.74 7.69
C ALA A 26 12.52 5.76 6.82
N ALA A 27 13.22 6.43 5.89
CA ALA A 27 12.61 7.39 4.98
C ALA A 27 11.66 6.69 3.99
N ALA A 28 12.09 5.58 3.39
CA ALA A 28 11.24 4.78 2.50
C ALA A 28 9.97 4.25 3.21
N LYS A 29 10.13 3.80 4.47
CA LYS A 29 9.04 3.33 5.31
C LYS A 29 8.05 4.45 5.63
N LYS A 30 8.53 5.63 6.04
CA LYS A 30 7.67 6.77 6.38
C LYS A 30 6.78 7.18 5.21
N GLU A 31 7.36 7.36 4.02
CA GLU A 31 6.62 7.74 2.81
C GLU A 31 5.59 6.68 2.42
N THR A 32 6.00 5.40 2.46
CA THR A 32 5.11 4.30 2.08
C THR A 32 3.98 4.12 3.09
N GLU A 33 4.23 4.30 4.39
CA GLU A 33 3.20 4.31 5.43
C GLU A 33 2.18 5.43 5.20
N GLU A 34 2.64 6.64 4.90
CA GLU A 34 1.76 7.79 4.63
C GLU A 34 0.80 7.49 3.46
N VAL A 35 1.33 6.97 2.35
CA VAL A 35 0.52 6.63 1.16
C VAL A 35 -0.43 5.47 1.42
N ILE A 36 0.07 4.35 1.95
CA ILE A 36 -0.74 3.13 2.15
C ILE A 36 -1.82 3.38 3.21
N PHE A 37 -1.46 3.99 4.34
CA PHE A 37 -2.42 4.20 5.42
C PHE A 37 -3.44 5.28 5.07
N GLY A 38 -3.02 6.38 4.43
CA GLY A 38 -3.95 7.40 3.95
C GLY A 38 -4.98 6.84 2.97
N ALA A 39 -4.55 6.00 2.02
CA ALA A 39 -5.47 5.35 1.07
C ALA A 39 -6.49 4.43 1.74
N ILE A 40 -6.08 3.68 2.77
CA ILE A 40 -6.98 2.80 3.53
C ILE A 40 -7.97 3.63 4.36
N GLU A 41 -7.49 4.67 5.03
CA GLU A 41 -8.33 5.59 5.81
C GLU A 41 -9.41 6.23 4.93
N GLU A 42 -9.03 6.73 3.75
CA GLU A 42 -9.97 7.33 2.78
C GLU A 42 -11.03 6.33 2.29
N VAL A 43 -10.65 5.09 1.99
CA VAL A 43 -11.60 4.05 1.56
C VAL A 43 -12.54 3.63 2.68
N LEU A 44 -12.03 3.46 3.91
CA LEU A 44 -12.87 3.14 5.06
C LEU A 44 -13.86 4.26 5.37
N GLU A 45 -13.42 5.51 5.31
CA GLU A 45 -14.27 6.69 5.51
C GLU A 45 -15.38 6.75 4.45
N LYS A 46 -15.02 6.63 3.16
CA LYS A 46 -15.99 6.70 2.05
C LYS A 46 -16.97 5.53 2.00
N SER A 47 -16.53 4.34 2.39
CA SER A 47 -17.38 3.14 2.38
C SER A 47 -18.25 2.99 3.62
N GLY A 48 -17.90 3.64 4.74
CA GLY A 48 -18.54 3.43 6.04
C GLY A 48 -18.29 2.05 6.64
N MET A 49 -17.41 1.23 6.05
CA MET A 49 -17.07 -0.10 6.54
C MET A 49 -16.19 -0.01 7.78
N LYS A 50 -16.37 -0.93 8.73
CA LYS A 50 -15.44 -1.06 9.85
C LYS A 50 -14.24 -1.87 9.39
N SER A 51 -13.06 -1.55 9.90
CA SER A 51 -11.85 -2.34 9.61
C SER A 51 -12.01 -3.83 9.99
N LYS A 52 -12.87 -4.14 10.96
CA LYS A 52 -13.20 -5.51 11.38
C LYS A 52 -14.02 -6.30 10.34
N ASP A 53 -14.68 -5.64 9.40
CA ASP A 53 -15.49 -6.28 8.37
C ASP A 53 -14.64 -6.82 7.20
N ILE A 54 -13.37 -6.37 7.11
CA ILE A 54 -12.43 -6.82 6.07
C ILE A 54 -11.97 -8.25 6.37
N ARG A 55 -12.25 -9.17 5.45
CA ARG A 55 -11.88 -10.60 5.53
C ARG A 55 -10.61 -10.96 4.76
N ILE A 56 -10.33 -10.26 3.69
CA ILE A 56 -9.21 -10.51 2.78
C ILE A 56 -8.46 -9.19 2.61
N LEU A 57 -7.15 -9.22 2.81
CA LEU A 57 -6.25 -8.12 2.57
C LEU A 57 -5.18 -8.58 1.58
N VAL A 58 -5.19 -8.02 0.37
CA VAL A 58 -4.13 -8.21 -0.63
C VAL A 58 -3.35 -6.90 -0.72
N VAL A 59 -2.08 -6.94 -0.30
CA VAL A 59 -1.16 -5.81 -0.42
C VAL A 59 -0.17 -6.09 -1.53
N ASN A 60 0.07 -5.09 -2.36
CA ASN A 60 1.11 -5.16 -3.37
C ASN A 60 2.12 -4.04 -3.17
N SER A 61 3.40 -4.39 -3.09
CA SER A 61 4.51 -3.46 -3.16
C SER A 61 5.65 -4.06 -3.98
N SER A 62 6.08 -3.38 -5.04
CA SER A 62 7.19 -3.85 -5.88
C SER A 62 8.53 -3.23 -5.52
N VAL A 63 8.53 -1.99 -5.03
CA VAL A 63 9.77 -1.20 -4.84
C VAL A 63 10.34 -1.38 -3.44
N PHE A 64 9.51 -1.65 -2.44
CA PHE A 64 9.95 -1.74 -1.05
C PHE A 64 9.10 -2.73 -0.25
N ASN A 65 9.72 -3.86 0.15
CA ASN A 65 9.10 -4.93 0.93
C ASN A 65 9.86 -5.12 2.25
N PRO A 66 9.51 -4.35 3.30
CA PRO A 66 10.20 -4.43 4.59
C PRO A 66 9.84 -5.71 5.36
N VAL A 67 10.62 -5.96 6.42
CA VAL A 67 10.25 -6.88 7.51
C VAL A 67 10.03 -6.03 8.76
N PRO A 68 8.86 -6.07 9.40
CA PRO A 68 7.64 -6.81 9.03
C PRO A 68 7.03 -6.38 7.69
N SER A 69 6.25 -7.27 7.04
CA SER A 69 5.61 -6.99 5.76
C SER A 69 4.54 -5.89 5.86
N TRP A 70 4.20 -5.27 4.72
CA TRP A 70 3.12 -4.28 4.68
C TRP A 70 1.78 -4.84 5.11
N SER A 71 1.46 -6.08 4.70
CA SER A 71 0.25 -6.77 5.16
C SER A 71 0.20 -6.88 6.69
N ALA A 72 1.30 -7.27 7.33
CA ALA A 72 1.37 -7.40 8.79
C ALA A 72 1.22 -6.03 9.48
N MET A 73 1.85 -4.99 8.93
CA MET A 73 1.76 -3.64 9.46
C MET A 73 0.34 -3.07 9.37
N ILE A 74 -0.35 -3.28 8.23
CA ILE A 74 -1.74 -2.87 8.02
C ILE A 74 -2.67 -3.61 9.00
N VAL A 75 -2.52 -4.93 9.12
CA VAL A 75 -3.28 -5.76 10.09
C VAL A 75 -3.14 -5.22 11.50
N ASN A 76 -1.92 -4.92 11.92
CA ASN A 76 -1.66 -4.41 13.26
C ASN A 76 -2.17 -2.97 13.47
N ARG A 77 -2.02 -2.08 12.48
CA ARG A 77 -2.40 -0.67 12.60
C ARG A 77 -3.92 -0.49 12.65
N PHE A 78 -4.64 -1.07 11.69
CA PHE A 78 -6.09 -0.91 11.58
C PHE A 78 -6.88 -1.88 12.46
N LYS A 79 -6.18 -2.71 13.24
CA LYS A 79 -6.76 -3.74 14.10
C LYS A 79 -7.77 -4.56 13.33
N LEU A 80 -7.34 -5.09 12.19
CA LEU A 80 -8.12 -6.02 11.39
C LEU A 80 -8.57 -7.23 12.24
N ARG A 81 -9.49 -8.04 11.71
CA ARG A 81 -9.91 -9.28 12.38
C ARG A 81 -8.75 -10.27 12.49
N HIS A 82 -8.82 -11.16 13.49
CA HIS A 82 -7.73 -12.07 13.82
C HIS A 82 -7.53 -13.18 12.78
N ASP A 83 -8.59 -13.53 12.06
CA ASP A 83 -8.67 -14.53 11.00
C ASP A 83 -8.69 -13.89 9.60
N VAL A 84 -8.13 -12.69 9.45
CA VAL A 84 -7.97 -12.04 8.15
C VAL A 84 -7.00 -12.84 7.28
N LEU A 85 -7.39 -13.11 6.04
CA LEU A 85 -6.48 -13.66 5.05
C LEU A 85 -5.62 -12.53 4.49
N SER A 86 -4.33 -12.49 4.86
CA SER A 86 -3.42 -11.41 4.49
C SER A 86 -2.33 -11.88 3.52
N TYR A 87 -2.24 -11.26 2.35
CA TYR A 87 -1.26 -11.56 1.31
C TYR A 87 -0.40 -10.34 1.02
N ASN A 88 0.92 -10.54 0.90
CA ASN A 88 1.87 -9.49 0.51
C ASN A 88 2.55 -9.89 -0.80
N LEU A 89 2.08 -9.33 -1.90
CA LEU A 89 2.61 -9.55 -3.23
C LEU A 89 3.78 -8.59 -3.49
N GLY A 90 4.85 -9.12 -4.07
CA GLY A 90 6.02 -8.36 -4.52
C GLY A 90 6.56 -8.87 -5.85
N GLY A 91 7.33 -8.04 -6.54
CA GLY A 91 8.02 -8.42 -7.78
C GLY A 91 7.19 -8.39 -9.07
N MET A 92 5.91 -8.03 -9.01
CA MET A 92 5.01 -8.02 -10.17
C MET A 92 5.02 -6.71 -10.98
N GLY A 93 5.68 -5.67 -10.48
CA GLY A 93 5.86 -4.39 -11.18
C GLY A 93 4.53 -3.70 -11.52
N CYS A 94 4.44 -3.10 -12.70
CA CYS A 94 3.25 -2.35 -13.13
C CYS A 94 1.99 -3.22 -13.31
N SER A 95 2.14 -4.53 -13.49
CA SER A 95 1.02 -5.47 -13.66
C SER A 95 0.31 -5.82 -12.34
N ALA A 96 0.94 -5.46 -11.23
CA ALA A 96 0.59 -5.98 -9.92
C ALA A 96 -0.80 -5.59 -9.41
N GLY A 97 -1.35 -4.46 -9.88
CA GLY A 97 -2.71 -4.05 -9.55
C GLY A 97 -3.76 -5.03 -10.09
N VAL A 98 -3.62 -5.44 -11.36
CA VAL A 98 -4.55 -6.37 -12.00
C VAL A 98 -4.43 -7.78 -11.40
N ILE A 99 -3.20 -8.19 -11.09
CA ILE A 99 -2.93 -9.47 -10.41
C ILE A 99 -3.56 -9.48 -9.01
N ALA A 100 -3.46 -8.40 -8.25
CA ALA A 100 -4.06 -8.32 -6.92
C ALA A 100 -5.60 -8.48 -6.98
N ILE A 101 -6.23 -7.93 -8.02
CA ILE A 101 -7.67 -8.10 -8.27
C ILE A 101 -8.01 -9.56 -8.60
N ASP A 102 -7.21 -10.21 -9.46
CA ASP A 102 -7.43 -11.62 -9.80
C ASP A 102 -7.28 -12.54 -8.57
N VAL A 103 -6.26 -12.30 -7.74
CA VAL A 103 -6.11 -13.01 -6.45
C VAL A 103 -7.32 -12.79 -5.56
N ALA A 104 -7.80 -11.54 -5.41
CA ALA A 104 -8.99 -11.26 -4.62
C ALA A 104 -10.24 -11.98 -5.17
N LYS A 105 -10.40 -12.04 -6.49
CA LYS A 105 -11.50 -12.76 -7.14
C LYS A 105 -11.46 -14.26 -6.83
N GLN A 106 -10.30 -14.90 -6.93
CA GLN A 106 -10.15 -16.33 -6.63
C GLN A 106 -10.45 -16.66 -5.16
N LEU A 107 -10.17 -15.74 -4.24
CA LEU A 107 -10.43 -15.92 -2.80
C LEU A 107 -11.89 -15.68 -2.40
N LEU A 108 -12.68 -15.02 -3.25
CA LEU A 108 -14.11 -14.78 -3.02
C LEU A 108 -15.01 -15.89 -3.57
N GLN A 109 -14.45 -16.83 -4.34
CA GLN A 109 -15.14 -18.01 -4.85
C GLN A 109 -15.19 -19.12 -3.81
#